data_AF-E7REX4-F1
#
_entry.id   AF-E7REX4-F1
#
_cell.length_a   1.000
_cell.length_b   1.000
_cell.length_c   1.000
_cell.angle_alpha   90.00
_cell.angle_beta   90.00
_cell.angle_gamma   90.00
#
_symmetry.space_group_name_H-M   'P 1'
#
loop_
_entity.id
_entity.type
_entity.pdbx_description
1 polymer ?
#
loop_
_entity_poly.entity_id
_entity_poly.type
_entity_poly.pdbx_seq_one_letter_code
_entity_poly.pdbx_strand_id
1 'polypeptide(L)'
;MVSRWSDFLTTDGEKLTRNRDQEFDDGILTKHELIIVWEKGWTTLFTTLRSLESQDLFKRITIRGEKHTVLEAIERQMAHYAYHVGQIVYIGKQIKNDNWEH
;
A
#
# COMPACT_ATOMS: atom_id res chain seq x y z
N MET A 1 1.80 -0.08 2.48
CA MET A 1 1.59 -1.44 1.93
C MET A 1 2.09 -2.52 2.88
N VAL A 2 3.38 -2.55 3.26
CA VAL A 2 3.99 -3.61 4.09
C VAL A 2 3.14 -4.01 5.31
N SER A 3 2.77 -3.04 6.16
CA SER A 3 1.95 -3.31 7.36
C SER A 3 0.64 -4.05 7.05
N ARG A 4 -0.03 -3.66 5.96
CA ARG A 4 -1.33 -4.20 5.53
C ARG A 4 -1.24 -5.60 4.93
N TRP A 5 -0.13 -5.93 4.28
CA TRP A 5 -0.01 -7.16 3.46
C TRP A 5 0.88 -8.24 4.09
N SER A 6 1.70 -7.92 5.09
CA SER A 6 2.41 -8.93 5.87
C SER A 6 1.47 -9.65 6.82
N ASP A 7 1.56 -10.98 6.90
CA ASP A 7 0.69 -11.84 7.72
C ASP A 7 -0.81 -11.52 7.55
N PHE A 8 -1.19 -11.31 6.29
CA PHE A 8 -2.48 -10.72 5.88
C PHE A 8 -3.70 -11.49 6.39
N LEU A 9 -3.63 -12.82 6.42
CA LEU A 9 -4.73 -13.67 6.88
C LEU A 9 -4.78 -13.85 8.40
N THR A 10 -3.76 -13.40 9.14
CA THR A 10 -3.58 -13.77 10.56
C THR A 10 -3.46 -12.58 11.50
N THR A 11 -3.36 -11.35 10.99
CA THR A 11 -3.15 -10.15 11.81
C THR A 11 -4.04 -8.99 11.38
N ASP A 12 -4.16 -7.97 12.24
CA ASP A 12 -5.03 -6.80 12.04
C ASP A 12 -4.57 -5.83 10.92
N GLY A 13 -3.54 -6.18 10.16
CA GLY A 13 -2.96 -5.33 9.11
C GLY A 13 -2.39 -3.98 9.60
N GLU A 14 -2.60 -3.57 10.85
CA GLU A 14 -1.94 -2.48 11.58
C GLU A 14 -0.98 -3.14 12.57
N LYS A 15 0.29 -3.17 12.22
CA LYS A 15 1.32 -3.81 13.06
C LYS A 15 1.71 -2.88 14.20
N LEU A 16 1.89 -3.43 15.40
CA LEU A 16 2.43 -2.67 16.56
C LEU A 16 3.82 -2.07 16.27
N THR A 17 4.57 -2.66 15.35
CA THR A 17 5.87 -2.17 14.90
C THR A 17 5.79 -1.01 13.91
N ARG A 18 4.58 -0.60 13.49
CA ARG A 18 4.39 0.54 12.61
C ARG A 18 4.39 1.83 13.42
N ASN A 19 5.39 2.67 13.18
CA ASN A 19 5.45 4.02 13.74
C ASN A 19 5.00 5.02 12.65
N ARG A 20 3.74 5.45 12.72
CA ARG A 20 3.17 6.34 11.72
C ARG A 20 3.84 7.72 11.70
N ASP A 21 4.23 8.26 12.85
CA ASP A 21 4.84 9.59 12.90
C ASP A 21 6.21 9.58 12.21
N GLN A 22 6.98 8.52 12.46
CA GLN A 22 8.28 8.31 11.81
C GLN A 22 8.18 8.09 10.29
N GLU A 23 7.02 7.70 9.75
CA GLU A 23 6.82 7.61 8.30
C GLU A 23 6.86 8.99 7.61
N PHE A 24 6.72 10.08 8.37
CA PHE A 24 6.76 11.46 7.89
C PHE A 24 8.02 12.24 8.30
N ASP A 25 8.89 11.62 9.10
CA ASP A 25 10.21 12.20 9.38
C ASP A 25 11.07 12.14 8.10
N ASP A 26 11.90 13.16 7.86
CA ASP A 26 12.73 13.36 6.66
C ASP A 26 13.86 12.32 6.51
N GLY A 27 13.51 11.03 6.36
CA GLY A 27 14.44 9.91 6.32
C GLY A 27 14.77 9.38 4.93
N ILE A 28 13.99 9.75 3.90
CA ILE A 28 14.24 9.32 2.51
C ILE A 28 14.82 10.49 1.74
N LEU A 29 16.14 10.49 1.57
CA LEU A 29 16.88 11.65 1.06
C LEU A 29 17.11 11.57 -0.45
N THR A 30 17.04 10.36 -1.03
CA THR A 30 17.36 10.14 -2.43
C THR A 30 16.25 9.41 -3.18
N LYS A 31 16.19 9.64 -4.50
CA LYS A 31 15.32 8.86 -5.41
C LYS A 31 15.59 7.36 -5.31
N HIS A 32 16.85 6.96 -5.13
CA HIS A 32 17.21 5.55 -5.05
C HIS A 32 16.62 4.87 -3.80
N GLU A 33 16.76 5.50 -2.64
CA GLU A 33 16.13 5.02 -1.40
C GLU A 33 14.61 4.97 -1.52
N LEU A 34 13.99 5.99 -2.14
CA LEU A 34 12.55 6.00 -2.38
C LEU A 34 12.11 4.81 -3.23
N ILE A 35 12.84 4.51 -4.32
CA ILE A 35 12.55 3.35 -5.17
C ILE A 35 12.70 2.04 -4.40
N ILE A 36 13.70 1.89 -3.53
CA ILE A 36 13.84 0.68 -2.69
C ILE A 36 12.60 0.49 -1.80
N VAL A 37 12.13 1.55 -1.14
CA VAL A 37 10.94 1.50 -0.28
C VAL A 37 9.69 1.19 -1.09
N TRP A 38 9.55 1.81 -2.27
CA TRP A 38 8.48 1.57 -3.22
C TRP A 38 8.40 0.09 -3.63
N GLU A 39 9.51 -0.47 -4.11
CA GLU A 39 9.61 -1.86 -4.56
C GLU A 39 9.34 -2.86 -3.43
N LYS A 40 9.82 -2.57 -2.21
CA LYS A 40 9.51 -3.38 -1.02
C LYS A 40 8.01 -3.46 -0.77
N GLY A 41 7.30 -2.34 -0.91
CA GLY A 41 5.84 -2.27 -0.75
C GLY A 41 5.10 -3.15 -1.76
N TRP A 42 5.41 -3.00 -3.05
CA TRP A 42 4.79 -3.76 -4.14
C TRP A 42 5.14 -5.23 -4.11
N THR A 43 6.40 -5.57 -3.83
CA THR A 43 6.83 -6.97 -3.68
C THR A 43 6.05 -7.66 -2.57
N THR A 44 5.87 -7.01 -1.42
CA THR A 44 5.07 -7.55 -0.30
C THR A 44 3.63 -7.82 -0.73
N LEU A 45 2.99 -6.83 -1.37
CA LEU A 45 1.63 -6.96 -1.91
C LEU A 45 1.50 -8.14 -2.89
N PHE A 46 2.32 -8.17 -3.93
CA PHE A 46 2.19 -9.19 -4.98
C PHE A 46 2.54 -10.59 -4.49
N THR A 47 3.49 -10.71 -3.55
CA THR A 47 3.80 -11.99 -2.90
C THR A 47 2.59 -12.51 -2.15
N THR A 48 1.95 -11.68 -1.33
CA THR A 48 0.74 -12.05 -0.60
C THR A 48 -0.42 -12.39 -1.53
N LEU A 49 -0.67 -11.59 -2.57
CA LEU A 49 -1.75 -11.89 -3.53
C LEU A 49 -1.55 -13.23 -4.24
N ARG A 50 -0.31 -13.57 -4.60
CA ARG A 50 0.02 -14.85 -5.25
C ARG A 50 -0.12 -16.05 -4.33
N SER A 51 -0.07 -15.85 -3.01
CA SER A 51 -0.26 -16.94 -2.05
C SER A 51 -1.73 -17.20 -1.70
N LEU A 52 -2.67 -16.36 -2.15
CA LEU A 52 -4.09 -16.55 -1.88
C LEU A 52 -4.71 -17.56 -2.84
N GLU A 53 -5.59 -18.40 -2.31
CA GLU A 53 -6.45 -19.27 -3.08
C GLU A 53 -7.86 -18.67 -3.21
N SER A 54 -8.66 -19.14 -4.17
CA SER A 54 -10.01 -18.62 -4.40
C SER A 54 -10.91 -18.70 -3.16
N GLN A 55 -10.74 -19.72 -2.33
CA GLN A 55 -11.47 -19.88 -1.07
C GLN A 55 -11.09 -18.83 -0.02
N ASP A 56 -9.87 -18.26 -0.08
CA ASP A 56 -9.43 -17.25 0.86
C ASP A 56 -10.18 -15.93 0.69
N LEU A 57 -10.70 -15.66 -0.51
CA LEU A 57 -11.42 -14.41 -0.82
C LEU A 57 -12.62 -14.16 0.10
N PHE A 58 -13.22 -15.23 0.63
CA PHE A 58 -14.36 -15.19 1.54
C PHE A 58 -13.98 -15.20 3.03
N LYS A 59 -12.70 -15.44 3.36
CA LYS A 59 -12.23 -15.38 4.75
C LYS A 59 -12.34 -13.97 5.29
N ARG A 60 -12.59 -13.86 6.59
CA ARG A 60 -12.60 -12.58 7.30
C ARG A 60 -11.22 -12.30 7.88
N ILE A 61 -10.73 -11.09 7.60
CA ILE A 61 -9.54 -10.50 8.21
C ILE A 61 -9.96 -9.25 8.98
N THR A 62 -9.05 -8.75 9.81
CA THR A 62 -9.26 -7.51 10.55
C THR A 62 -8.31 -6.45 10.00
N ILE A 63 -8.80 -5.22 9.80
CA ILE A 63 -7.98 -4.07 9.45
C ILE A 63 -8.34 -2.92 10.40
N ARG A 64 -7.41 -2.55 11.29
CA ARG A 64 -7.62 -1.51 12.32
C ARG A 64 -8.84 -1.81 13.21
N GLY A 65 -9.01 -3.05 13.61
CA GLY A 65 -10.13 -3.50 14.45
C GLY A 65 -11.45 -3.77 13.71
N GLU A 66 -11.53 -3.45 12.41
CA GLU A 66 -12.73 -3.69 11.60
C GLU A 66 -12.61 -4.98 10.79
N LYS A 67 -13.67 -5.81 10.79
CA LYS A 67 -13.71 -7.05 10.02
C LYS A 67 -14.08 -6.79 8.58
N HIS A 68 -13.29 -7.33 7.66
CA HIS A 68 -13.54 -7.33 6.22
C HIS A 68 -13.36 -8.73 5.66
N THR A 69 -14.03 -9.06 4.58
CA THR A 69 -13.59 -10.17 3.73
C THR A 69 -12.27 -9.82 3.06
N VAL A 70 -11.50 -10.84 2.67
CA VAL A 70 -10.28 -10.65 1.88
C VAL A 70 -10.59 -9.87 0.58
N LEU A 71 -11.70 -10.17 -0.09
CA LEU A 71 -12.11 -9.45 -1.30
C LEU A 71 -12.33 -7.95 -1.03
N GLU A 72 -13.11 -7.60 -0.01
CA GLU A 72 -13.34 -6.20 0.37
C GLU A 72 -12.03 -5.48 0.72
N ALA A 73 -11.10 -6.17 1.39
CA ALA A 73 -9.80 -5.61 1.72
C ALA A 73 -8.95 -5.32 0.48
N ILE A 74 -8.94 -6.22 -0.51
CA ILE A 74 -8.26 -6.03 -1.80
C ILE A 74 -8.85 -4.83 -2.53
N GLU A 75 -10.17 -4.75 -2.67
CA GLU A 75 -10.85 -3.65 -3.36
C GLU A 75 -10.58 -2.30 -2.70
N ARG A 76 -10.66 -2.23 -1.37
CA ARG A 76 -10.34 -1.01 -0.61
C ARG A 76 -8.90 -0.57 -0.85
N GLN A 77 -7.93 -1.48 -0.82
CA GLN A 77 -6.53 -1.14 -1.06
C GLN A 77 -6.30 -0.70 -2.52
N MET A 78 -6.93 -1.36 -3.49
CA MET A 78 -6.86 -0.98 -4.91
C MET A 78 -7.36 0.46 -5.12
N ALA A 79 -8.55 0.79 -4.61
CA ALA A 79 -9.12 2.14 -4.71
C ALA A 79 -8.23 3.19 -4.02
N HIS A 80 -7.71 2.87 -2.84
CA HIS A 80 -6.81 3.74 -2.10
C HIS A 80 -5.49 4.00 -2.85
N TYR A 81 -4.91 2.99 -3.50
CA TYR A 81 -3.68 3.15 -4.29
C TYR A 81 -3.94 3.97 -5.55
N ALA A 82 -5.04 3.73 -6.25
CA ALA A 82 -5.42 4.53 -7.41
C ALA A 82 -5.58 6.02 -7.05
N TYR A 83 -6.20 6.31 -5.89
CA TYR A 83 -6.33 7.68 -5.38
C TYR A 83 -4.96 8.36 -5.18
N HIS A 84 -4.01 7.70 -4.50
CA HIS A 84 -2.69 8.27 -4.27
C HIS A 84 -1.82 8.36 -5.52
N VAL A 85 -1.90 7.40 -6.44
CA VAL A 85 -1.25 7.51 -7.75
C VAL A 85 -1.78 8.72 -8.51
N GLY A 86 -3.08 8.98 -8.45
CA GLY A 86 -3.69 10.18 -9.00
C GLY A 86 -3.11 11.47 -8.40
N GLN A 87 -2.92 11.52 -7.08
CA GLN A 87 -2.28 12.66 -6.41
C GLN A 87 -0.83 12.87 -6.88
N ILE A 88 -0.04 11.79 -7.01
CA ILE A 88 1.34 11.86 -7.51
C ILE A 88 1.38 12.42 -8.93
N VAL A 89 0.52 11.91 -9.83
CA VAL A 89 0.41 12.40 -11.21
C VAL A 89 0.01 13.88 -11.22
N TYR A 90 -0.95 14.28 -10.38
CA TYR A 90 -1.39 15.66 -10.29
C TYR A 90 -0.26 16.59 -9.86
N ILE A 91 0.51 16.23 -8.82
CA ILE A 91 1.70 16.98 -8.39
C ILE A 91 2.73 17.05 -9.52
N GLY A 92 2.98 15.94 -10.22
CA GLY A 92 3.88 15.91 -11.38
C GLY A 92 3.46 16.90 -12.47
N LYS A 93 2.16 16.98 -12.78
CA LYS A 93 1.60 17.96 -13.71
C LYS A 93 1.83 19.40 -13.23
N GLN A 94 1.59 19.69 -11.95
CA GLN A 94 1.82 21.04 -11.40
C GLN A 94 3.29 21.45 -11.49
N ILE A 95 4.22 20.52 -11.23
CA ILE A 95 5.67 20.79 -11.29
C ILE A 95 6.15 20.98 -12.73
N LYS A 96 5.66 20.16 -13.67
CA LYS A 96 6.09 20.21 -15.08
C LYS A 96 5.39 21.32 -15.88
N ASN A 97 4.19 21.72 -15.46
CA ASN A 97 3.34 22.68 -16.16
C ASN A 97 3.25 22.38 -17.67
N ASP A 98 3.59 23.34 -18.53
CA ASP A 98 3.55 23.20 -19.99
C ASP A 98 4.51 22.11 -20.54
N ASN A 99 5.48 21.68 -19.74
CA ASN A 99 6.42 20.60 -20.09
C ASN A 99 5.91 19.20 -19.70
N TRP A 100 4.65 19.05 -19.30
CA TRP A 100 4.08 17.73 -19.03
C TRP A 100 3.81 16.99 -20.34
N GLU A 101 4.40 15.80 -20.49
CA GLU A 101 4.16 14.88 -21.61
C GLU A 101 3.31 13.70 -21.14
N HIS A 102 2.41 13.24 -22.00
CA HIS A 102 1.47 12.16 -21.73
C HIS A 102 2.01 10.78 -22.11
#